data_AF-D0GJM8-F1
#
_entry.id   AF-D0GJM8-F1
#
_cell.length_a   1.000
_cell.length_b   1.000
_cell.length_c   1.000
_cell.angle_alpha   90.00
_cell.angle_beta   90.00
_cell.angle_gamma   90.00
#
_symmetry.space_group_name_H-M   'P 1'
#
loop_
_entity.id
_entity.type
_entity.pdbx_description
1 polymer ?
#
loop_
_entity_poly.entity_id
_entity_poly.type
_entity_poly.pdbx_seq_one_letter_code
_entity_poly.pdbx_strand_id
1 'polypeptide(L)'
;MGKNKNLKFNKLLMAVFICLQMSCNSENQSKDVKNDNSQTIQQNEENMKNNIVNPKGTTIETRYNVPAGYKRVQAEEGSFAQFLRNQKLKPYGEKALFFNGEAKRSEGIYDSVIDVEIGDRDLHQCADAIMLLRGEYFYSKKNMTK
;
A
#
# COMPACT_ATOMS: atom_id res chain seq x y z
N MET A 1 23.21 25.70 40.92
CA MET A 1 23.57 24.40 40.30
C MET A 1 22.29 23.64 39.90
N GLY A 2 21.70 23.99 38.75
CA GLY A 2 20.41 23.45 38.28
C GLY A 2 20.57 22.25 37.36
N LYS A 3 20.51 21.03 37.89
CA LYS A 3 20.58 19.78 37.11
C LYS A 3 19.40 18.82 37.32
N ASN A 4 18.27 19.28 37.89
CA ASN A 4 17.17 18.40 38.30
C ASN A 4 15.82 18.64 37.61
N LYS A 5 15.75 19.57 36.63
CA LYS A 5 14.53 19.83 35.85
C LYS A 5 14.47 19.02 34.55
N ASN A 6 15.61 18.83 33.87
CA ASN A 6 15.70 18.05 32.62
C ASN A 6 15.48 16.54 32.82
N LEU A 7 15.83 15.99 33.98
CA LEU A 7 15.60 14.57 34.28
C LEU A 7 14.12 14.27 34.55
N LYS A 8 13.37 15.21 35.15
CA LYS A 8 11.93 15.08 35.35
C LYS A 8 11.16 15.30 34.05
N PHE A 9 11.61 16.21 33.19
CA PHE A 9 11.02 16.45 31.87
C PHE A 9 11.24 15.27 30.91
N ASN A 10 12.43 14.67 30.90
CA ASN A 10 12.69 13.46 30.10
C ASN A 10 11.93 12.23 30.61
N LYS A 11 11.71 12.09 31.93
CA LYS A 11 10.84 11.03 32.47
C LYS A 11 9.36 11.25 32.11
N LEU A 12 8.90 12.51 32.08
CA LEU A 12 7.56 12.86 31.64
C LEU A 12 7.38 12.62 30.13
N LEU A 13 8.39 12.93 29.32
CA LEU A 13 8.39 12.70 27.87
C LEU A 13 8.45 11.19 27.52
N MET A 14 9.18 10.39 28.32
CA MET A 14 9.24 8.93 28.15
C MET A 14 7.93 8.24 28.58
N ALA A 15 7.24 8.76 29.60
CA ALA A 15 5.95 8.22 30.05
C ALA A 15 4.81 8.47 29.04
N VAL A 16 4.83 9.61 28.33
CA VAL A 16 3.85 9.92 27.27
C VAL A 16 4.03 9.01 26.05
N PHE A 17 5.26 8.59 25.74
CA PHE A 17 5.54 7.66 24.63
C PHE A 17 5.10 6.22 24.88
N ILE A 18 5.10 5.77 26.14
CA ILE A 18 4.68 4.40 26.53
C ILE A 18 3.14 4.27 26.52
N CYS A 19 2.41 5.35 26.80
CA CYS A 19 0.94 5.36 26.75
C CYS A 19 0.35 5.36 25.33
N LEU A 20 1.16 5.61 24.28
CA LEU A 20 0.69 5.68 22.90
C LEU A 20 0.69 4.32 22.16
N GLN A 21 1.23 3.26 22.77
CA GLN A 21 1.41 1.95 22.12
C GLN A 21 0.52 0.83 22.68
N MET A 22 -0.46 1.16 23.53
CA MET A 22 -1.44 0.20 24.08
C MET A 22 -2.87 0.55 23.61
N SER A 23 -3.07 0.57 22.29
CA SER A 23 -4.41 0.65 21.68
C SER A 23 -4.48 -0.23 20.43
N CYS A 24 -4.65 -1.53 20.67
CA CYS A 24 -5.63 -2.38 19.99
C CYS A 24 -5.55 -3.79 20.62
N ASN A 25 -6.43 -4.08 21.56
CA ASN A 25 -6.82 -5.45 21.86
C ASN A 25 -8.34 -5.51 21.83
N SER A 26 -8.89 -6.18 20.84
CA SER A 26 -10.30 -6.59 20.81
C SER A 26 -10.34 -8.11 20.77
N GLU A 27 -10.37 -8.73 21.95
CA GLU A 27 -10.91 -10.06 22.10
C GLU A 27 -12.43 -9.96 21.91
N ASN A 28 -12.93 -10.53 20.82
CA ASN A 28 -14.35 -10.86 20.70
C ASN A 28 -14.50 -12.37 20.68
N GLN A 29 -14.92 -12.89 21.84
CA GLN A 29 -15.61 -14.18 21.94
C GLN A 29 -16.94 -14.08 21.18
N SER A 30 -17.07 -14.85 20.10
CA SER A 30 -18.37 -15.13 19.50
C SER A 30 -18.83 -16.52 19.92
N LYS A 31 -20.01 -16.53 20.55
CA LYS A 31 -20.77 -17.68 21.00
C LYS A 31 -21.26 -18.47 19.78
N ASP A 32 -21.11 -19.80 19.83
CA ASP A 32 -21.69 -20.73 18.88
C ASP A 32 -23.22 -20.59 18.83
N VAL A 33 -23.74 -20.21 17.66
CA VAL A 33 -25.13 -20.45 17.26
C VAL A 33 -25.10 -21.11 15.89
N LYS A 34 -25.33 -22.42 15.87
CA LYS A 34 -25.54 -23.18 14.63
C LYS A 34 -26.85 -22.72 13.99
N ASN A 35 -26.79 -22.22 12.76
CA ASN A 35 -27.96 -22.11 11.91
C ASN A 35 -27.59 -22.50 10.46
N ASP A 36 -28.27 -23.53 9.98
CA ASP A 36 -27.94 -24.38 8.83
C ASP A 36 -28.45 -23.78 7.51
N ASN A 37 -28.01 -22.56 7.18
CA ASN A 37 -28.29 -21.91 5.89
C ASN A 37 -27.16 -20.94 5.47
N SER A 38 -25.92 -21.30 5.79
CA SER A 38 -24.74 -20.41 5.66
C SER A 38 -23.97 -20.58 4.35
N GLN A 39 -24.29 -21.59 3.53
CA GLN A 39 -23.47 -21.94 2.36
C GLN A 39 -23.70 -21.02 1.14
N THR A 40 -24.87 -20.42 0.97
CA THR A 40 -25.18 -19.60 -0.22
C THR A 40 -24.72 -18.15 -0.10
N ILE A 41 -24.58 -17.60 1.11
CA ILE A 41 -24.11 -16.21 1.32
C ILE A 41 -22.57 -16.16 1.39
N GLN A 42 -21.93 -17.13 2.04
CA GLN A 42 -20.46 -17.17 2.16
C GLN A 42 -19.76 -17.39 0.81
N GLN A 43 -20.31 -18.24 -0.05
CA GLN A 43 -19.77 -18.47 -1.39
C GLN A 43 -19.87 -17.23 -2.29
N ASN A 44 -20.89 -16.38 -2.12
CA ASN A 44 -21.04 -15.17 -2.92
C ASN A 44 -20.13 -14.03 -2.46
N GLU A 45 -19.85 -13.92 -1.15
CA GLU A 45 -18.88 -12.95 -0.62
C GLU A 45 -17.43 -13.33 -0.94
N GLU A 46 -17.07 -14.61 -0.86
CA GLU A 46 -15.75 -15.10 -1.30
C GLU A 46 -15.59 -14.99 -2.83
N ASN A 47 -16.58 -15.37 -3.63
CA ASN A 47 -16.50 -15.18 -5.09
C ASN A 47 -16.43 -13.69 -5.50
N MET A 48 -17.04 -12.77 -4.75
CA MET A 48 -16.84 -11.32 -4.94
C MET A 48 -15.43 -10.85 -4.52
N LYS A 49 -14.88 -11.39 -3.42
CA LYS A 49 -13.47 -11.12 -3.02
C LYS A 49 -12.47 -11.66 -4.02
N ASN A 50 -12.75 -12.80 -4.64
CA ASN A 50 -11.85 -13.50 -5.54
C ASN A 50 -11.66 -12.80 -6.90
N ASN A 51 -12.47 -11.78 -7.22
CA ASN A 51 -12.36 -11.02 -8.47
C ASN A 51 -11.79 -9.60 -8.28
N ILE A 52 -11.16 -9.29 -7.14
CA ILE A 52 -10.55 -7.97 -6.90
C ILE A 52 -9.26 -7.80 -7.71
N VAL A 53 -8.48 -8.87 -7.89
CA VAL A 53 -7.23 -8.83 -8.65
C VAL A 53 -7.40 -9.54 -9.97
N ASN A 54 -7.01 -8.88 -11.06
CA ASN A 54 -6.91 -9.43 -12.41
C ASN A 54 -5.43 -9.64 -12.76
N PRO A 55 -4.87 -10.85 -12.63
CA PRO A 55 -3.45 -11.12 -12.86
C PRO A 55 -2.94 -10.73 -14.26
N LYS A 56 -3.84 -10.64 -15.25
CA LYS A 56 -3.51 -10.26 -16.63
C LYS A 56 -3.46 -8.75 -16.85
N GLY A 57 -3.96 -7.94 -15.92
CA GLY A 57 -3.88 -6.49 -16.00
C GLY A 57 -2.42 -6.03 -15.98
N THR A 58 -2.05 -5.10 -16.85
CA THR A 58 -0.67 -4.60 -16.98
C THR A 58 -0.48 -3.20 -16.40
N THR A 59 -1.55 -2.57 -15.94
CA THR A 59 -1.53 -1.29 -15.24
C THR A 59 -2.20 -1.40 -13.88
N ILE A 60 -2.01 -0.40 -13.00
CA ILE A 60 -2.69 -0.36 -11.70
C ILE A 60 -4.21 -0.47 -11.87
N GLU A 61 -4.79 0.29 -12.80
CA GLU A 61 -6.24 0.31 -13.00
C GLU A 61 -6.81 -1.01 -13.54
N THR A 62 -6.06 -1.70 -14.40
CA THR A 62 -6.51 -2.98 -15.00
C THR A 62 -6.19 -4.20 -14.13
N ARG A 63 -5.22 -4.10 -13.23
CA ARG A 63 -4.84 -5.15 -12.26
C ARG A 63 -5.79 -5.22 -11.08
N TYR A 64 -6.28 -4.08 -10.59
CA TYR A 64 -7.14 -4.03 -9.41
C TYR A 64 -8.55 -3.59 -9.78
N ASN A 65 -9.46 -4.55 -9.84
CA ASN A 65 -10.88 -4.33 -10.07
C ASN A 65 -11.50 -3.56 -8.91
N VAL A 66 -12.61 -2.89 -9.19
CA VAL A 66 -13.36 -2.16 -8.15
C VAL A 66 -14.09 -3.19 -7.27
N PRO A 67 -13.96 -3.11 -5.94
CA PRO A 67 -14.72 -3.98 -5.06
C PRO A 67 -16.23 -3.82 -5.24
N ALA A 68 -16.95 -4.90 -4.96
CA ALA A 68 -18.41 -4.92 -4.98
C ALA A 68 -19.05 -3.78 -4.19
N GLY A 69 -20.02 -3.09 -4.80
CA GLY A 69 -20.74 -1.98 -4.16
C GLY A 69 -19.98 -0.64 -4.18
N TYR A 70 -18.75 -0.60 -4.68
CA TYR A 70 -17.97 0.63 -4.82
C TYR A 70 -17.92 1.09 -6.27
N LYS A 71 -17.60 2.38 -6.45
CA LYS A 71 -17.28 2.97 -7.75
C LYS A 71 -15.92 3.64 -7.67
N ARG A 72 -15.15 3.57 -8.75
CA ARG A 72 -13.89 4.32 -8.85
C ARG A 72 -14.24 5.81 -9.03
N VAL A 73 -13.61 6.67 -8.23
CA VAL A 73 -13.72 8.13 -8.43
C VAL A 73 -13.16 8.49 -9.80
N GLN A 74 -13.84 9.37 -10.54
CA GLN A 74 -13.36 9.84 -11.84
C GLN A 74 -11.98 10.48 -11.68
N ALA A 75 -11.00 10.04 -12.49
CA ALA A 75 -9.74 10.77 -12.60
C ALA A 75 -9.89 11.78 -13.74
N GLU A 76 -9.57 13.03 -13.47
CA GLU A 76 -9.54 14.08 -14.49
C GLU A 76 -8.46 13.76 -15.53
N GLU A 77 -8.74 14.06 -16.79
CA GLU A 77 -7.80 13.85 -17.88
C GLU A 77 -6.53 14.67 -17.66
N GLY A 78 -5.40 14.02 -17.86
CA GLY A 78 -4.10 14.60 -17.62
C GLY A 78 -3.77 14.83 -16.14
N SER A 79 -4.58 14.39 -15.18
CA SER A 79 -4.26 14.50 -13.76
C SER A 79 -3.20 13.49 -13.32
N PHE A 80 -2.59 13.73 -12.16
CA PHE A 80 -1.68 12.75 -11.57
C PHE A 80 -2.39 11.45 -11.16
N ALA A 81 -3.68 11.51 -10.80
CA ALA A 81 -4.46 10.32 -10.50
C ALA A 81 -4.64 9.43 -11.74
N GLN A 82 -4.91 10.02 -12.92
CA GLN A 82 -4.96 9.28 -14.18
C GLN A 82 -3.58 8.70 -14.53
N PHE A 83 -2.51 9.48 -14.33
CA PHE A 83 -1.14 9.01 -14.55
C PHE A 83 -0.80 7.79 -13.68
N LEU A 84 -1.09 7.83 -12.37
CA LEU A 84 -0.84 6.72 -11.45
C LEU A 84 -1.61 5.46 -11.85
N ARG A 85 -2.89 5.59 -12.20
CA ARG A 85 -3.73 4.46 -12.64
C ARG A 85 -3.19 3.75 -13.88
N ASN A 86 -2.50 4.48 -14.75
CA ASN A 86 -1.91 3.97 -15.98
C ASN A 86 -0.44 3.56 -15.85
N GLN A 87 0.15 3.59 -14.65
CA GLN A 87 1.51 3.07 -14.45
C GLN A 87 1.56 1.60 -14.80
N LYS A 88 2.59 1.23 -15.56
CA LYS A 88 2.85 -0.16 -15.93
C LYS A 88 3.30 -0.93 -14.69
N LEU A 89 2.82 -2.16 -14.61
CA LEU A 89 3.21 -3.11 -13.59
C LEU A 89 3.98 -4.25 -14.25
N LYS A 90 4.95 -4.80 -13.52
CA LYS A 90 5.55 -6.09 -13.85
C LYS A 90 4.48 -7.21 -13.83
N PRO A 91 4.78 -8.39 -14.41
CA PRO A 91 3.87 -9.54 -14.32
C PRO A 91 3.37 -9.79 -12.90
N TYR A 92 2.11 -10.23 -12.75
CA TYR A 92 1.57 -10.47 -11.42
C TYR A 92 2.34 -11.59 -10.71
N GLY A 93 2.63 -11.40 -9.43
CA GLY A 93 3.46 -12.31 -8.63
C GLY A 93 4.95 -11.99 -8.62
N GLU A 94 5.42 -11.06 -9.47
CA GLU A 94 6.81 -10.59 -9.45
C GLU A 94 7.17 -10.02 -8.07
N LYS A 95 8.38 -10.33 -7.58
CA LYS A 95 8.88 -9.85 -6.29
C LYS A 95 9.63 -8.54 -6.45
N ALA A 96 9.38 -7.60 -5.55
CA ALA A 96 10.30 -6.49 -5.35
C ALA A 96 11.61 -7.05 -4.81
N LEU A 97 12.74 -6.58 -5.34
CA LEU A 97 14.06 -7.01 -4.91
C LEU A 97 14.68 -5.93 -4.02
N PHE A 98 15.47 -6.36 -3.04
CA PHE A 98 16.45 -5.51 -2.38
C PHE A 98 17.60 -5.21 -3.34
N PHE A 99 18.41 -4.20 -3.01
CA PHE A 99 19.56 -3.82 -3.82
C PHE A 99 20.56 -4.98 -4.02
N ASN A 100 20.70 -5.85 -3.03
CA ASN A 100 21.53 -7.07 -3.12
C ASN A 100 20.92 -8.18 -4.00
N GLY A 101 19.77 -7.95 -4.64
CA GLY A 101 19.07 -8.90 -5.50
C GLY A 101 18.17 -9.88 -4.77
N GLU A 102 18.15 -9.88 -3.44
CA GLU A 102 17.28 -10.77 -2.66
C GLU A 102 15.81 -10.34 -2.75
N ALA A 103 14.90 -11.31 -2.81
CA ALA A 103 13.47 -11.02 -2.86
C ALA A 103 12.97 -10.43 -1.53
N LYS A 104 12.30 -9.28 -1.60
CA LYS A 104 11.60 -8.69 -0.47
C LYS A 104 10.32 -9.47 -0.20
N ARG A 105 10.08 -9.78 1.07
CA ARG A 105 8.84 -10.40 1.55
C ARG A 105 7.62 -9.59 1.09
N SER A 106 6.63 -10.26 0.50
CA SER A 106 5.42 -9.63 -0.03
C SER A 106 4.28 -9.54 0.98
N GLU A 107 4.12 -10.55 1.83
CA GLU A 107 2.91 -10.74 2.63
C GLU A 107 2.67 -9.54 3.57
N GLY A 108 1.55 -8.84 3.36
CA GLY A 108 1.17 -7.66 4.12
C GLY A 108 2.00 -6.39 3.84
N ILE A 109 2.90 -6.41 2.84
CA ILE A 109 3.79 -5.29 2.51
C ILE A 109 3.46 -4.70 1.14
N TYR A 110 3.41 -5.53 0.09
CA TYR A 110 3.09 -5.11 -1.27
C TYR A 110 2.46 -6.27 -2.06
N ASP A 111 1.71 -5.94 -3.12
CA ASP A 111 1.04 -6.94 -3.97
C ASP A 111 1.59 -6.97 -5.42
N SER A 112 1.92 -5.81 -6.00
CA SER A 112 2.48 -5.73 -7.35
C SER A 112 3.68 -4.77 -7.40
N VAL A 113 4.54 -4.96 -8.38
CA VAL A 113 5.75 -4.15 -8.61
C VAL A 113 5.54 -3.23 -9.81
N ILE A 114 5.80 -1.93 -9.63
CA ILE A 114 5.76 -0.96 -10.73
C ILE A 114 6.93 -1.23 -11.67
N ASP A 115 6.67 -1.20 -12.97
CA ASP A 115 7.68 -1.37 -14.01
C ASP A 115 8.30 -0.03 -14.38
N VAL A 116 9.27 0.39 -13.55
CA VAL A 116 10.08 1.60 -13.76
C VAL A 116 11.54 1.21 -13.86
N GLU A 117 12.29 1.95 -14.69
CA GLU A 117 13.73 1.82 -14.75
C GLU A 117 14.33 2.45 -13.49
N ILE A 118 14.99 1.62 -12.68
CA ILE A 118 15.76 2.07 -11.52
C ILE A 118 17.25 1.91 -11.84
N GLY A 119 18.06 2.86 -11.37
CA GLY A 119 19.52 2.79 -11.55
C GLY A 119 20.17 1.65 -10.76
N ASP A 120 21.47 1.49 -10.95
CA ASP A 120 22.32 0.46 -10.31
C ASP A 120 22.89 0.89 -8.96
N ARG A 121 22.35 1.95 -8.36
CA ARG A 121 22.80 2.49 -7.08
C ARG A 121 21.74 2.31 -6.00
N ASP A 122 22.20 2.00 -4.79
CA ASP A 122 21.35 1.87 -3.61
C ASP A 122 20.87 3.25 -3.11
N LEU A 123 19.92 3.84 -3.82
CA LEU A 123 19.45 5.21 -3.59
C LEU A 123 17.94 5.32 -3.40
N HIS A 124 17.16 4.28 -3.74
CA HIS A 124 15.70 4.37 -3.76
C HIS A 124 15.09 3.85 -2.46
N GLN A 125 14.67 4.77 -1.60
CA GLN A 125 13.78 4.50 -0.48
C GLN A 125 12.32 4.64 -0.91
N CYS A 126 11.38 4.20 -0.06
CA CYS A 126 9.96 4.20 -0.39
C CYS A 126 9.41 5.61 -0.70
N ALA A 127 9.95 6.66 -0.07
CA ALA A 127 9.59 8.04 -0.38
C ALA A 127 10.11 8.48 -1.76
N ASP A 128 11.26 7.96 -2.19
CA ASP A 128 11.84 8.30 -3.50
C ASP A 128 11.01 7.73 -4.66
N ALA A 129 10.32 6.61 -4.44
CA ALA A 129 9.45 6.02 -5.46
C ALA A 129 8.29 6.94 -5.86
N ILE A 130 7.61 7.58 -4.89
CA ILE A 130 6.51 8.51 -5.23
C ILE A 130 7.05 9.84 -5.79
N MET A 131 8.22 10.28 -5.33
CA MET A 131 8.90 11.45 -5.89
C MET A 131 9.30 11.21 -7.36
N LEU A 132 9.85 10.03 -7.67
CA LEU A 132 10.15 9.59 -9.03
C LEU A 132 8.89 9.64 -9.91
N LEU A 133 7.81 8.97 -9.50
CA LEU A 133 6.54 8.97 -10.24
C LEU A 133 5.99 10.39 -10.46
N ARG A 134 6.15 11.28 -9.48
CA ARG A 134 5.74 12.68 -9.61
C ARG A 134 6.62 13.43 -10.61
N GLY A 135 7.92 13.18 -10.62
CA GLY A 135 8.86 13.71 -11.60
C GLY A 135 8.53 13.22 -13.02
N GLU A 136 8.32 11.92 -13.19
CA GLU A 136 7.91 11.31 -14.47
C GLU A 136 6.59 11.86 -14.99
N TYR A 137 5.62 12.11 -14.10
CA TYR A 137 4.38 12.78 -14.47
C TYR A 137 4.64 14.16 -15.08
N PHE A 138 5.44 15.01 -14.43
CA PHE A 138 5.76 16.34 -14.96
C PHE A 138 6.61 16.27 -16.24
N TYR A 139 7.51 15.30 -16.33
CA TYR A 139 8.30 15.05 -17.53
C TYR A 139 7.40 14.65 -18.72
N SER A 140 6.46 13.73 -18.51
CA SER A 140 5.50 13.30 -19.54
C SER A 140 4.62 14.43 -20.07
N LYS A 141 4.42 15.48 -19.26
CA LYS A 141 3.70 16.71 -19.62
C LYS A 141 4.53 17.71 -20.43
N LYS A 142 5.75 17.37 -20.84
CA LYS A 142 6.73 18.26 -21.51
C LYS A 142 7.10 19.51 -20.71
N ASN A 143 6.91 19.48 -19.39
CA ASN A 143 7.23 20.63 -18.53
C ASN A 143 8.66 20.60 -17.98
N MET A 144 9.46 19.58 -18.31
CA MET A 144 10.90 19.52 -18.01
C MET A 144 11.62 18.72 -19.11
N THR A 145 12.64 19.31 -19.75
CA THR A 145 13.56 18.62 -20.66
C THR A 145 14.56 17.77 -19.87
N LYS A 146 15.03 16.67 -20.47
CA LYS A 146 16.04 15.76 -19.88
C LYS A 146 17.42 16.40 -19.90
#